data_AF-A0A364NFR8-F1
#
_entry.id   AF-A0A364NFR8-F1
#
_cell.length_a   1.000
_cell.length_b   1.000
_cell.length_c   1.000
_cell.angle_alpha   90.00
_cell.angle_beta   90.00
_cell.angle_gamma   90.00
#
_symmetry.space_group_name_H-M   'P 1'
#
loop_
_entity.id
_entity.type
_entity.pdbx_description
1 polymer ?
#
loop_
_entity_poly.entity_id
_entity_poly.type
_entity_poly.pdbx_seq_one_letter_code
_entity_poly.pdbx_strand_id
1 'polypeptide(L)'
;MDVALSRKRSRLAIDEDDHVPPRREPSPALSPFGDTLKKSKTQCELEELDLISPEEAWTVDVDAILASNALAAPPGSSLEAHNNWAKYQRGRSITVLCVQGNVQIHYELLCSALPHLYNLSPSLQAFVLCHEPSTHNLSPSAPFSLPLLQATTPSNNHFVRLGLLHPLGGGKFPLDALVVLDRHGRRRLVLPFGWGAGKHAATPAGRSIQQRLMGLLRSCVDTLEQER
;
A
#
# COMPACT_ATOMS: atom_id res chain seq x y z
N MET A 1 -43.65 24.60 16.63
CA MET A 1 -42.60 24.20 15.67
C MET A 1 -42.96 24.85 14.35
N ASP A 2 -42.20 25.85 13.96
CA ASP A 2 -42.45 26.72 12.82
C ASP A 2 -42.16 26.01 11.49
N VAL A 3 -43.14 26.02 10.59
CA VAL A 3 -42.98 25.55 9.20
C VAL A 3 -43.31 26.73 8.29
N ALA A 4 -42.29 27.49 7.92
CA ALA A 4 -42.42 28.57 6.94
C ALA A 4 -42.12 28.01 5.53
N LEU A 5 -43.19 27.69 4.79
CA LEU A 5 -43.17 27.44 3.35
C LEU A 5 -43.16 28.79 2.62
N SER A 6 -42.05 29.14 1.96
CA SER A 6 -41.99 30.29 1.06
C SER A 6 -42.14 29.84 -0.41
N ARG A 7 -43.23 30.28 -1.05
CA ARG A 7 -43.51 30.18 -2.49
C ARG A 7 -43.92 31.57 -2.99
N LYS A 8 -43.55 31.86 -4.25
CA LYS A 8 -43.91 33.00 -5.16
C LYS A 8 -42.87 34.14 -5.17
N ARG A 9 -42.54 34.81 -6.29
CA ARG A 9 -42.71 34.68 -7.76
C ARG A 9 -42.20 36.02 -8.34
N SER A 10 -41.74 36.01 -9.60
CA SER A 10 -41.78 37.16 -10.55
C SER A 10 -40.83 38.36 -10.26
N ARG A 11 -40.32 39.11 -11.26
CA ARG A 11 -40.47 39.14 -12.72
C ARG A 11 -39.32 39.95 -13.33
N LEU A 12 -39.10 39.70 -14.63
CA LEU A 12 -38.30 40.44 -15.62
C LEU A 12 -38.42 41.97 -15.59
N ALA A 13 -37.34 42.65 -15.97
CA ALA A 13 -37.37 43.88 -16.77
C ALA A 13 -36.32 43.78 -17.88
N ILE A 14 -36.77 44.13 -19.09
CA ILE A 14 -36.09 44.21 -20.39
C ILE A 14 -35.51 45.63 -20.50
N ASP A 15 -34.38 45.78 -21.20
CA ASP A 15 -34.27 46.83 -22.23
C ASP A 15 -33.20 46.46 -23.26
N GLU A 16 -33.65 46.49 -24.51
CA GLU A 16 -32.90 46.41 -25.76
C GLU A 16 -32.22 47.77 -26.02
N ASP A 17 -30.99 47.78 -26.51
CA ASP A 17 -30.73 48.47 -27.79
C ASP A 17 -29.38 48.05 -28.39
N ASP A 18 -29.39 47.99 -29.72
CA ASP A 18 -28.28 47.68 -30.60
C ASP A 18 -27.10 48.65 -30.42
N HIS A 19 -25.88 48.17 -30.72
CA HIS A 19 -24.84 48.88 -31.50
C HIS A 19 -23.41 48.32 -31.26
N VAL A 20 -22.93 47.58 -32.26
CA VAL A 20 -21.54 47.51 -32.80
C VAL A 20 -20.40 46.99 -31.89
N PRO A 21 -19.68 45.91 -32.29
CA PRO A 21 -18.55 45.39 -31.52
C PRO A 21 -17.27 46.23 -31.74
N PRO A 22 -16.50 46.57 -30.69
CA PRO A 22 -15.17 47.12 -30.88
C PRO A 22 -14.20 46.01 -31.30
N ARG A 23 -13.67 46.15 -32.51
CA ARG A 23 -12.60 45.37 -33.13
C ARG A 23 -11.36 45.40 -32.23
N ARG A 24 -11.08 44.33 -31.49
CA ARG A 24 -9.81 44.13 -30.77
C ARG A 24 -8.82 43.38 -31.65
N GLU A 25 -7.61 43.92 -31.68
CA GLU A 25 -6.46 43.52 -32.48
C GLU A 25 -6.01 42.07 -32.22
N PRO A 26 -5.37 41.40 -33.20
CA PRO A 26 -4.88 40.03 -33.03
C PRO A 26 -3.67 40.02 -32.09
N SER A 27 -3.86 39.51 -30.88
CA SER A 27 -2.75 39.19 -29.97
C SER A 27 -2.11 37.85 -30.35
N PRO A 28 -0.78 37.71 -30.15
CA PRO A 28 0.09 36.80 -30.88
C PRO A 28 -0.10 35.34 -30.48
N ALA A 29 0.17 34.46 -31.43
CA ALA A 29 0.17 33.02 -31.27
C ALA A 29 1.02 32.57 -30.06
N LEU A 30 0.34 32.06 -29.03
CA LEU A 30 0.96 31.27 -27.97
C LEU A 30 0.89 29.80 -28.38
N SER A 31 2.05 29.28 -28.79
CA SER A 31 2.58 27.92 -28.61
C SER A 31 1.59 26.72 -28.58
N PRO A 32 1.74 25.70 -29.46
CA PRO A 32 0.89 24.51 -29.49
C PRO A 32 1.24 23.46 -28.42
N PHE A 33 1.88 23.85 -27.33
CA PHE A 33 2.39 22.92 -26.31
C PHE A 33 1.82 23.26 -24.94
N GLY A 34 0.62 22.76 -24.69
CA GLY A 34 -0.04 22.93 -23.39
C GLY A 34 -1.11 21.89 -23.15
N ASP A 35 -1.01 20.72 -23.78
CA ASP A 35 -1.89 19.60 -23.50
C ASP A 35 -1.32 18.81 -22.31
N THR A 36 -1.23 19.46 -21.14
CA THR A 36 -1.02 18.74 -19.87
C THR A 36 -2.35 18.09 -19.49
N LEU A 37 -2.62 17.00 -20.20
CA LEU A 37 -3.73 16.08 -19.99
C LEU A 37 -3.79 15.69 -18.51
N LYS A 38 -5.00 15.85 -17.96
CA LYS A 38 -5.47 15.45 -16.63
C LYS A 38 -4.71 14.24 -16.07
N LYS A 39 -3.79 14.46 -15.13
CA LYS A 39 -3.30 13.38 -14.25
C LYS A 39 -4.52 12.70 -13.63
N SER A 40 -4.69 11.41 -13.89
CA SER A 40 -5.81 10.66 -13.33
C SER A 40 -5.68 10.61 -11.81
N LYS A 41 -6.79 10.66 -11.06
CA LYS A 41 -6.79 10.62 -9.58
C LYS A 41 -5.92 9.49 -9.02
N THR A 42 -5.91 8.33 -9.67
CA THR A 42 -5.08 7.17 -9.30
C THR A 42 -3.58 7.43 -9.42
N GLN A 43 -3.16 8.23 -10.40
CA GLN A 43 -1.75 8.59 -10.57
C GLN A 43 -1.28 9.52 -9.44
N CYS A 44 -2.12 10.45 -9.01
CA CYS A 44 -1.84 11.32 -7.87
C CYS A 44 -1.67 10.51 -6.57
N GLU A 45 -2.58 9.58 -6.29
CA GLU A 45 -2.53 8.71 -5.09
C GLU A 45 -1.24 7.84 -5.05
N LEU A 46 -0.71 7.42 -6.21
CA LEU A 46 0.55 6.65 -6.29
C LEU A 46 1.80 7.51 -6.15
N GLU A 47 1.73 8.80 -6.50
CA GLU A 47 2.83 9.75 -6.36
C GLU A 47 3.03 10.15 -4.88
N GLU A 48 1.99 10.05 -4.05
CA GLU A 48 2.03 10.32 -2.60
C GLU A 48 2.67 9.18 -1.78
N LEU A 49 2.86 8.00 -2.37
CA LEU A 49 3.55 6.89 -1.70
C LEU A 49 5.06 7.10 -1.75
N ASP A 50 5.65 7.32 -0.59
CA ASP A 50 7.10 7.51 -0.45
C ASP A 50 7.67 6.79 0.78
N LEU A 51 8.99 6.72 0.84
CA LEU A 51 9.74 6.28 2.01
C LEU A 51 9.51 7.26 3.17
N ILE A 52 9.07 6.73 4.31
CA ILE A 52 8.89 7.52 5.52
C ILE A 52 10.29 7.83 6.08
N SER A 53 10.53 9.09 6.45
CA SER A 53 11.80 9.51 7.05
C SER A 53 12.04 8.82 8.41
N PRO A 54 13.30 8.60 8.81
CA PRO A 54 13.65 8.08 10.13
C PRO A 54 12.96 8.80 11.31
N GLU A 55 12.74 10.10 11.18
CA GLU A 55 12.19 11.00 12.19
C GLU A 55 10.67 10.90 12.31
N GLU A 56 9.98 10.61 11.21
CA GLU A 56 8.51 10.46 11.16
C GLU A 56 8.07 9.00 11.37
N ALA A 57 8.99 8.04 11.18
CA ALA A 57 8.69 6.63 11.28
C ALA A 57 8.54 6.20 12.74
N TRP A 58 7.37 5.65 13.08
CA TRP A 58 7.17 5.03 14.38
C TRP A 58 7.80 3.62 14.45
N THR A 59 8.20 3.24 15.66
CA THR A 59 8.81 1.94 15.93
C THR A 59 7.76 0.85 16.13
N VAL A 60 8.06 -0.33 15.61
CA VAL A 60 7.30 -1.56 15.76
C VAL A 60 8.21 -2.58 16.45
N ASP A 61 7.67 -3.28 17.44
CA ASP A 61 8.38 -4.34 18.15
C ASP A 61 8.50 -5.60 17.28
N VAL A 62 9.60 -5.68 16.52
CA VAL A 62 9.91 -6.81 15.62
C VAL A 62 10.12 -8.09 16.41
N ASP A 63 10.71 -8.03 17.60
CA ASP A 63 10.94 -9.23 18.42
C ASP A 63 9.61 -9.84 18.87
N ALA A 64 8.62 -9.03 19.24
CA ALA A 64 7.27 -9.51 19.53
C ALA A 64 6.56 -10.10 18.31
N ILE A 65 6.83 -9.60 17.11
CA ILE A 65 6.32 -10.19 15.86
C ILE A 65 6.95 -11.58 15.65
N LEU A 66 8.28 -11.67 15.73
CA LEU A 66 9.02 -12.93 15.52
C LEU A 66 8.75 -13.98 16.60
N ALA A 67 8.39 -13.56 17.81
CA ALA A 67 7.98 -14.46 18.89
C ALA A 67 6.53 -14.95 18.79
N SER A 68 5.77 -14.49 17.78
CA SER A 68 4.39 -14.92 17.58
C SER A 68 4.32 -16.36 17.08
N ASN A 69 3.17 -17.02 17.28
CA ASN A 69 2.94 -18.36 16.74
C ASN A 69 3.16 -18.35 15.22
N ALA A 70 3.93 -19.33 14.73
CA ALA A 70 4.43 -19.35 13.37
C ALA A 70 4.22 -20.73 12.73
N LEU A 71 3.78 -20.73 11.47
CA LEU A 71 3.78 -21.92 10.63
C LEU A 71 4.60 -21.67 9.37
N ALA A 72 5.38 -22.67 8.95
CA ALA A 72 6.17 -22.59 7.72
C ALA A 72 5.27 -22.62 6.47
N ALA A 73 4.16 -23.38 6.54
CA ALA A 73 3.08 -23.42 5.56
C ALA A 73 1.75 -23.78 6.25
N PRO A 74 0.60 -23.41 5.69
CA PRO A 74 -0.70 -23.84 6.21
C PRO A 74 -0.83 -25.38 6.17
N PRO A 75 -1.54 -25.98 7.13
CA PRO A 75 -1.83 -27.41 7.12
C PRO A 75 -2.49 -27.84 5.79
N GLY A 76 -1.95 -28.90 5.17
CA GLY A 76 -2.45 -29.41 3.88
C GLY A 76 -2.01 -28.63 2.64
N SER A 77 -1.18 -27.58 2.79
CA SER A 77 -0.55 -26.90 1.66
C SER A 77 0.46 -27.80 0.96
N SER A 78 0.47 -27.78 -0.36
CA SER A 78 1.50 -28.43 -1.20
C SER A 78 2.72 -27.52 -1.47
N LEU A 79 2.70 -26.27 -0.99
CA LEU A 79 3.77 -25.31 -1.21
C LEU A 79 4.98 -25.64 -0.34
N GLU A 80 6.18 -25.63 -0.94
CA GLU A 80 7.42 -25.75 -0.20
C GLU A 80 7.63 -24.52 0.71
N ALA A 81 8.08 -24.76 1.94
CA ALA A 81 8.39 -23.69 2.87
C ALA A 81 9.68 -22.97 2.47
N HIS A 82 9.62 -21.65 2.37
CA HIS A 82 10.75 -20.78 2.08
C HIS A 82 10.98 -19.80 3.23
N ASN A 83 12.22 -19.72 3.71
CA ASN A 83 12.64 -18.74 4.70
C ASN A 83 14.10 -18.34 4.47
N ASN A 84 14.50 -17.20 5.03
CA ASN A 84 15.88 -16.71 4.98
C ASN A 84 16.53 -16.65 6.37
N TRP A 85 16.08 -17.52 7.29
CA TRP A 85 16.43 -17.43 8.70
C TRP A 85 17.93 -17.65 8.96
N ALA A 86 18.58 -18.50 8.15
CA ALA A 86 20.02 -18.74 8.21
C ALA A 86 20.87 -17.47 8.01
N LYS A 87 20.32 -16.43 7.37
CA LYS A 87 21.00 -15.15 7.13
C LYS A 87 20.48 -14.02 8.04
N TYR A 88 19.54 -14.31 8.93
CA TYR A 88 18.97 -13.32 9.82
C TYR A 88 20.03 -12.76 10.78
N GLN A 89 20.05 -11.45 10.95
CA GLN A 89 20.92 -10.75 11.89
C GLN A 89 20.08 -9.74 12.67
N ARG A 90 19.90 -9.99 13.96
CA ARG A 90 19.13 -9.11 14.84
C ARG A 90 19.73 -7.69 14.83
N GLY A 91 18.89 -6.69 14.65
CA GLY A 91 19.31 -5.28 14.57
C GLY A 91 20.03 -4.89 13.27
N ARG A 92 20.08 -5.77 12.26
CA ARG A 92 20.74 -5.52 10.96
C ARG A 92 19.89 -5.90 9.75
N SER A 93 19.02 -6.90 9.90
CA SER A 93 18.10 -7.34 8.86
C SER A 93 16.93 -6.37 8.68
N ILE A 94 16.64 -6.05 7.42
CA ILE A 94 15.36 -5.45 7.01
C ILE A 94 14.28 -6.53 7.11
N THR A 95 13.06 -6.14 7.51
CA THR A 95 11.91 -7.06 7.55
C THR A 95 10.82 -6.57 6.62
N VAL A 96 10.35 -7.43 5.73
CA VAL A 96 9.18 -7.18 4.86
C VAL A 96 8.01 -8.02 5.35
N LEU A 97 6.93 -7.37 5.74
CA LEU A 97 5.71 -8.01 6.22
C LEU A 97 4.65 -7.94 5.13
N CYS A 98 4.14 -9.11 4.75
CA CYS A 98 2.98 -9.29 3.90
C CYS A 98 1.74 -9.40 4.78
N VAL A 99 1.07 -8.28 5.03
CA VAL A 99 -0.13 -8.22 5.85
C VAL A 99 -1.31 -8.67 5.00
N GLN A 100 -1.84 -9.86 5.29
CA GLN A 100 -2.86 -10.47 4.44
C GLN A 100 -4.21 -10.56 5.16
N GLY A 101 -5.18 -9.86 4.59
CA GLY A 101 -6.61 -9.97 4.86
C GLY A 101 -7.28 -10.77 3.74
N ASN A 102 -7.87 -10.07 2.76
CA ASN A 102 -8.71 -10.70 1.73
C ASN A 102 -8.08 -10.69 0.33
N VAL A 103 -6.99 -9.94 0.12
CA VAL A 103 -6.37 -9.77 -1.19
C VAL A 103 -5.10 -10.60 -1.28
N GLN A 104 -4.95 -11.42 -2.32
CA GLN A 104 -3.81 -12.33 -2.45
C GLN A 104 -2.68 -11.82 -3.35
N ILE A 105 -2.95 -10.90 -4.29
CA ILE A 105 -1.98 -10.51 -5.33
C ILE A 105 -0.65 -9.98 -4.75
N HIS A 106 -0.68 -9.30 -3.61
CA HIS A 106 0.51 -8.71 -3.01
C HIS A 106 1.49 -9.76 -2.48
N TYR A 107 0.98 -10.91 -2.03
CA TYR A 107 1.77 -12.06 -1.65
C TYR A 107 2.48 -12.68 -2.85
N GLU A 108 1.78 -12.88 -3.96
CA GLU A 108 2.36 -13.39 -5.22
C GLU A 108 3.47 -12.47 -5.76
N LEU A 109 3.21 -11.16 -5.72
CA LEU A 109 4.16 -10.13 -6.13
C LEU A 109 5.39 -10.11 -5.23
N LEU A 110 5.22 -10.22 -3.92
CA LEU A 110 6.32 -10.31 -2.97
C LEU A 110 7.16 -11.56 -3.26
N CYS A 111 6.56 -12.74 -3.36
CA CYS A 111 7.27 -13.99 -3.65
C CYS A 111 8.09 -13.88 -4.95
N SER A 112 7.53 -13.26 -5.99
CA SER A 112 8.22 -13.02 -7.26
C SER A 112 9.37 -12.02 -7.13
N ALA A 113 9.26 -11.03 -6.25
CA ALA A 113 10.30 -10.01 -6.03
C ALA A 113 11.44 -10.48 -5.11
N LEU A 114 11.21 -11.47 -4.24
CA LEU A 114 12.16 -11.88 -3.20
C LEU A 114 13.57 -12.23 -3.71
N PRO A 115 13.75 -12.98 -4.82
CA PRO A 115 15.10 -13.26 -5.32
C PRO A 115 15.91 -11.97 -5.56
N HIS A 116 15.26 -10.94 -6.10
CA HIS A 116 15.90 -9.64 -6.32
C HIS A 116 16.12 -8.88 -5.01
N LEU A 117 15.14 -8.90 -4.09
CA LEU A 117 15.29 -8.26 -2.77
C LEU A 117 16.43 -8.87 -1.96
N TYR A 118 16.66 -10.18 -2.06
CA TYR A 118 17.80 -10.83 -1.42
C TYR A 118 19.15 -10.51 -2.05
N ASN A 119 19.18 -10.14 -3.33
CA ASN A 119 20.40 -9.62 -3.95
C ASN A 119 20.75 -8.23 -3.43
N LEU A 120 19.74 -7.38 -3.17
CA LEU A 120 19.92 -6.06 -2.56
C LEU A 120 20.29 -6.18 -1.07
N SER A 121 19.56 -7.01 -0.33
CA SER A 121 19.70 -7.19 1.12
C SER A 121 19.75 -8.68 1.47
N PRO A 122 20.95 -9.30 1.52
CA PRO A 122 21.07 -10.74 1.73
C PRO A 122 20.50 -11.26 3.05
N SER A 123 20.41 -10.40 4.07
CA SER A 123 19.88 -10.73 5.40
C SER A 123 18.40 -10.39 5.57
N LEU A 124 17.73 -9.85 4.53
CA LEU A 124 16.31 -9.48 4.57
C LEU A 124 15.43 -10.67 4.93
N GLN A 125 14.45 -10.43 5.78
CA GLN A 125 13.45 -11.42 6.16
C GLN A 125 12.09 -11.04 5.59
N ALA A 126 11.32 -12.03 5.17
CA ALA A 126 9.98 -11.83 4.65
C ALA A 126 9.00 -12.79 5.34
N PHE A 127 7.88 -12.25 5.82
CA PHE A 127 6.87 -13.00 6.57
C PHE A 127 5.47 -12.62 6.13
N VAL A 128 4.52 -13.54 6.29
CA VAL A 128 3.08 -13.24 6.16
C VAL A 128 2.50 -12.98 7.54
N LEU A 129 1.86 -11.84 7.74
CA LEU A 129 1.07 -11.57 8.94
C LEU A 129 -0.40 -11.85 8.64
N CYS A 130 -0.98 -12.78 9.38
CA CYS A 130 -2.36 -13.23 9.23
C CYS A 130 -3.02 -13.45 10.59
N HIS A 131 -4.35 -13.57 10.62
CA HIS A 131 -5.07 -13.79 11.88
C HIS A 131 -4.76 -15.13 12.53
N GLU A 132 -4.82 -16.20 11.74
CA GLU A 132 -4.66 -17.57 12.21
C GLU A 132 -3.90 -18.38 11.14
N PRO A 133 -2.61 -18.67 11.36
CA PRO A 133 -1.78 -19.39 10.38
C PRO A 133 -2.35 -20.74 9.96
N SER A 134 -3.01 -21.45 10.88
CA SER A 134 -3.51 -22.80 10.65
C SER A 134 -4.70 -22.86 9.68
N THR A 135 -5.43 -21.76 9.52
CA THR A 135 -6.58 -21.65 8.62
C THR A 135 -6.32 -20.72 7.44
N HIS A 136 -5.09 -20.22 7.29
CA HIS A 136 -4.77 -19.20 6.30
C HIS A 136 -4.68 -19.80 4.90
N ASN A 137 -5.34 -19.14 3.95
CA ASN A 137 -5.32 -19.55 2.54
C ASN A 137 -4.28 -18.73 1.77
N LEU A 138 -3.21 -19.41 1.35
CA LEU A 138 -2.22 -18.83 0.44
C LEU A 138 -2.73 -18.86 -1.00
N SER A 139 -2.14 -18.01 -1.85
CA SER A 139 -2.44 -18.04 -3.28
C SER A 139 -2.02 -19.37 -3.89
N PRO A 140 -2.85 -20.01 -4.73
CA PRO A 140 -2.48 -21.21 -5.48
C PRO A 140 -1.42 -20.93 -6.55
N SER A 141 -1.19 -19.65 -6.90
CA SER A 141 -0.19 -19.23 -7.89
C SER A 141 1.16 -18.86 -7.26
N ALA A 142 1.28 -18.92 -5.93
CA ALA A 142 2.55 -18.65 -5.26
C ALA A 142 3.55 -19.80 -5.49
N PRO A 143 4.84 -19.51 -5.72
CA PRO A 143 5.85 -20.53 -5.97
C PRO A 143 6.27 -21.31 -4.70
N PHE A 144 6.09 -20.71 -3.51
CA PHE A 144 6.49 -21.26 -2.21
C PHE A 144 5.70 -20.57 -1.10
N SER A 145 5.69 -21.16 0.09
CA SER A 145 5.10 -20.61 1.31
C SER A 145 6.12 -19.76 2.09
N LEU A 146 5.77 -18.52 2.43
CA LEU A 146 6.54 -17.75 3.41
C LEU A 146 6.08 -18.11 4.84
N PRO A 147 6.89 -17.89 5.88
CA PRO A 147 6.46 -18.18 7.24
C PRO A 147 5.27 -17.28 7.60
N LEU A 148 4.21 -17.90 8.08
CA LEU A 148 2.97 -17.28 8.50
C LEU A 148 3.04 -17.02 9.99
N LEU A 149 3.00 -15.76 10.37
CA LEU A 149 3.02 -15.29 11.75
C LEU A 149 1.62 -14.87 12.17
N GLN A 150 1.19 -15.36 13.33
CA GLN A 150 -0.07 -14.97 13.95
C GLN A 150 -0.01 -13.51 14.40
N ALA A 151 -0.79 -12.67 13.77
CA ALA A 151 -0.79 -11.23 14.00
C ALA A 151 -1.61 -10.81 15.23
N THR A 152 -2.53 -11.66 15.68
CA THR A 152 -3.48 -11.35 16.75
C THR A 152 -3.53 -12.45 17.79
N THR A 153 -3.29 -12.08 19.04
CA THR A 153 -3.53 -12.86 20.25
C THR A 153 -4.35 -12.01 21.23
N PRO A 154 -4.91 -12.58 22.31
CA PRO A 154 -5.63 -11.79 23.31
C PRO A 154 -4.81 -10.64 23.93
N SER A 155 -3.48 -10.80 24.00
CA SER A 155 -2.56 -9.82 24.59
C SER A 155 -1.83 -8.94 23.58
N ASN A 156 -1.90 -9.24 22.28
CA ASN A 156 -1.14 -8.53 21.27
C ASN A 156 -1.87 -8.46 19.92
N ASN A 157 -1.87 -7.28 19.29
CA ASN A 157 -2.45 -7.09 17.97
C ASN A 157 -1.48 -6.28 17.10
N HIS A 158 -0.75 -7.00 16.25
CA HIS A 158 0.25 -6.43 15.37
C HIS A 158 -0.37 -5.54 14.28
N PHE A 159 -1.62 -5.80 13.87
CA PHE A 159 -2.32 -4.94 12.90
C PHE A 159 -2.59 -3.53 13.46
N VAL A 160 -2.92 -3.42 14.75
CA VAL A 160 -3.08 -2.12 15.43
C VAL A 160 -1.75 -1.38 15.43
N ARG A 161 -0.66 -2.05 15.85
CA ARG A 161 0.68 -1.45 15.95
C ARG A 161 1.21 -0.97 14.59
N LEU A 162 0.81 -1.65 13.51
CA LEU A 162 1.15 -1.28 12.14
C LEU A 162 0.23 -0.18 11.56
N GLY A 163 -0.86 0.17 12.24
CA GLY A 163 -1.87 1.10 11.73
C GLY A 163 -2.68 0.53 10.56
N LEU A 164 -2.85 -0.80 10.52
CA LEU A 164 -3.42 -1.54 9.40
C LEU A 164 -4.71 -2.26 9.77
N LEU A 165 -5.53 -1.71 10.66
CA LEU A 165 -6.89 -2.22 10.88
C LEU A 165 -7.88 -1.54 9.93
N HIS A 166 -8.80 -2.33 9.37
CA HIS A 166 -9.85 -1.82 8.52
C HIS A 166 -10.85 -0.99 9.36
N PRO A 167 -11.11 0.29 9.02
CA PRO A 167 -11.95 1.18 9.83
C PRO A 167 -13.41 0.70 9.92
N LEU A 168 -13.92 0.06 8.85
CA LEU A 168 -15.26 -0.54 8.84
C LEU A 168 -15.26 -2.02 9.25
N GLY A 169 -14.09 -2.61 9.56
CA GLY A 169 -13.95 -4.03 9.85
C GLY A 169 -14.22 -4.39 11.31
N GLY A 170 -14.78 -3.46 12.11
CA GLY A 170 -15.00 -3.65 13.55
C GLY A 170 -13.72 -3.97 14.33
N GLY A 171 -12.56 -3.54 13.83
CA GLY A 171 -11.24 -3.86 14.41
C GLY A 171 -10.80 -5.31 14.22
N LYS A 172 -11.48 -6.09 13.37
CA LYS A 172 -11.24 -7.53 13.21
C LYS A 172 -10.50 -7.93 11.95
N PHE A 173 -10.35 -7.05 10.96
CA PHE A 173 -9.73 -7.40 9.68
C PHE A 173 -8.62 -6.41 9.36
N PRO A 174 -7.46 -6.87 8.86
CA PRO A 174 -6.40 -5.98 8.47
C PRO A 174 -6.68 -5.36 7.09
N LEU A 175 -5.99 -4.26 6.82
CA LEU A 175 -5.80 -3.73 5.48
C LEU A 175 -4.65 -4.51 4.80
N ASP A 176 -4.94 -5.10 3.64
CA ASP A 176 -3.93 -5.83 2.85
C ASP A 176 -2.79 -4.89 2.42
N ALA A 177 -1.55 -5.22 2.78
CA ALA A 177 -0.41 -4.35 2.54
C ALA A 177 0.94 -5.10 2.53
N LEU A 178 1.93 -4.50 1.86
CA LEU A 178 3.34 -4.80 2.13
C LEU A 178 3.91 -3.70 3.03
N VAL A 179 4.55 -4.09 4.12
CA VAL A 179 5.19 -3.16 5.06
C VAL A 179 6.68 -3.45 5.11
N VAL A 180 7.50 -2.41 5.02
CA VAL A 180 8.95 -2.52 5.24
C VAL A 180 9.31 -1.93 6.60
N LEU A 181 9.93 -2.75 7.44
CA LEU A 181 10.55 -2.34 8.69
C LEU A 181 12.06 -2.31 8.51
N ASP A 182 12.70 -1.21 8.91
CA ASP A 182 14.17 -1.14 8.89
C ASP A 182 14.80 -1.95 10.02
N ARG A 183 16.14 -1.96 10.05
CA ARG A 183 16.94 -2.66 11.06
C ARG A 183 16.68 -2.24 12.51
N HIS A 184 16.09 -1.08 12.72
CA HIS A 184 15.70 -0.55 14.03
C HIS A 184 14.22 -0.79 14.34
N GLY A 185 13.52 -1.55 13.49
CA GLY A 185 12.09 -1.82 13.63
C GLY A 185 11.20 -0.64 13.29
N ARG A 186 11.70 0.40 12.62
CA ARG A 186 10.85 1.54 12.22
C ARG A 186 10.08 1.20 10.96
N ARG A 187 8.80 1.58 10.92
CA ARG A 187 7.93 1.38 9.76
C ARG A 187 8.25 2.40 8.66
N ARG A 188 9.03 2.00 7.66
CA ARG A 188 9.58 2.90 6.63
C ARG A 188 8.78 2.96 5.34
N LEU A 189 7.98 1.94 5.04
CA LEU A 189 7.12 1.93 3.86
C LEU A 189 5.86 1.11 4.12
N VAL A 190 4.72 1.57 3.58
CA VAL A 190 3.47 0.81 3.51
C VAL A 190 2.92 0.91 2.10
N LEU A 191 2.82 -0.24 1.42
CA LEU A 191 2.25 -0.34 0.08
C LEU A 191 0.84 -0.93 0.19
N PRO A 192 -0.20 -0.17 -0.16
CA PRO A 192 -1.58 -0.63 -0.04
C PRO A 192 -1.94 -1.59 -1.18
N PHE A 193 -2.80 -2.57 -0.90
CA PHE A 193 -3.39 -3.46 -1.90
C PHE A 193 -4.89 -3.64 -1.64
N GLY A 194 -5.74 -3.43 -2.65
CA GLY A 194 -7.19 -3.47 -2.46
C GLY A 194 -7.80 -2.21 -1.81
N TRP A 195 -6.98 -1.24 -1.43
CA TRP A 195 -7.39 0.07 -0.92
C TRP A 195 -6.42 1.17 -1.37
N GLY A 196 -6.81 2.43 -1.18
CA GLY A 196 -6.00 3.61 -1.56
C GLY A 196 -5.48 3.52 -3.00
N ALA A 197 -4.21 3.88 -3.18
CA ALA A 197 -3.51 3.85 -4.46
C ALA A 197 -3.42 2.44 -5.09
N GLY A 198 -3.50 1.39 -4.27
CA GLY A 198 -3.40 -0.01 -4.68
C GLY A 198 -4.73 -0.71 -4.92
N LYS A 199 -5.86 0.00 -4.85
CA LYS A 199 -7.20 -0.58 -5.01
C LYS A 199 -7.41 -1.32 -6.33
N HIS A 200 -6.72 -0.88 -7.39
CA HIS A 200 -6.84 -1.47 -8.72
C HIS A 200 -5.72 -2.48 -9.05
N ALA A 201 -4.83 -2.78 -8.11
CA ALA A 201 -3.69 -3.67 -8.35
C ALA A 201 -4.11 -5.09 -8.81
N ALA A 202 -5.24 -5.61 -8.33
CA ALA A 202 -5.76 -6.93 -8.72
C ALA A 202 -6.65 -6.92 -9.98
N THR A 203 -6.87 -5.76 -10.61
CA THR A 203 -7.73 -5.66 -11.79
C THR A 203 -6.97 -6.04 -13.08
N PRO A 204 -7.65 -6.38 -14.19
CA PRO A 204 -6.98 -6.68 -15.46
C PRO A 204 -6.04 -5.58 -15.97
N ALA A 205 -6.34 -4.31 -15.64
CA ALA A 205 -5.52 -3.15 -15.98
C ALA A 205 -4.51 -2.75 -14.89
N GLY A 206 -4.42 -3.52 -13.79
CA GLY A 206 -3.64 -3.19 -12.60
C GLY A 206 -2.11 -3.33 -12.75
N ARG A 207 -1.62 -3.85 -13.87
CA ARG A 207 -0.19 -4.16 -14.06
C ARG A 207 0.74 -2.96 -13.83
N SER A 208 0.38 -1.77 -14.30
CA SER A 208 1.18 -0.57 -14.10
C SER A 208 1.27 -0.18 -12.60
N ILE A 209 0.18 -0.37 -11.86
CA ILE A 209 0.12 -0.15 -10.41
C ILE A 209 1.00 -1.16 -9.69
N GLN A 210 0.89 -2.45 -10.03
CA GLN A 210 1.75 -3.49 -9.47
C GLN A 210 3.23 -3.18 -9.71
N GLN A 211 3.60 -2.79 -10.93
CA GLN A 211 4.97 -2.41 -11.28
C GLN A 211 5.46 -1.21 -10.47
N ARG A 212 4.62 -0.19 -10.27
CA ARG A 212 4.96 0.99 -9.47
C ARG A 212 5.15 0.64 -7.99
N LEU A 213 4.21 -0.09 -7.40
CA LEU A 213 4.31 -0.52 -6.00
C LEU A 213 5.55 -1.40 -5.76
N MET A 214 5.82 -2.35 -6.66
CA MET A 214 7.04 -3.17 -6.56
C MET A 214 8.31 -2.38 -6.84
N GLY A 215 8.24 -1.32 -7.63
CA GLY A 215 9.31 -0.34 -7.79
C GLY A 215 9.65 0.34 -6.48
N LEU A 216 8.64 0.88 -5.78
CA LEU A 216 8.79 1.51 -4.48
C LEU A 216 9.35 0.53 -3.43
N LEU A 217 8.90 -0.73 -3.42
CA LEU A 217 9.45 -1.75 -2.53
C LEU A 217 10.96 -1.94 -2.74
N ARG A 218 11.39 -2.07 -4.00
CA ARG A 218 12.81 -2.25 -4.34
C ARG A 218 13.63 -1.02 -3.97
N SER A 219 13.16 0.17 -4.33
CA SER A 219 13.83 1.44 -4.01
C SER A 219 13.95 1.66 -2.50
N CYS A 220 12.91 1.30 -1.73
CA CYS A 220 12.96 1.36 -0.27
C CYS A 220 14.03 0.42 0.29
N VAL A 221 14.05 -0.86 -0.12
CA VAL A 221 15.07 -1.81 0.36
C VAL A 221 16.48 -1.35 0.00
N ASP A 222 16.71 -0.89 -1.23
CA ASP A 222 18.00 -0.34 -1.67
C ASP A 222 18.42 0.88 -0.84
N THR A 223 17.50 1.82 -0.60
CA THR A 223 17.77 3.01 0.22
C THR A 223 18.13 2.62 1.66
N LEU A 224 17.37 1.71 2.27
CA LEU A 224 17.64 1.25 3.65
C LEU A 224 18.97 0.48 3.77
N GLU A 225 19.43 -0.17 2.71
CA GLU A 225 20.76 -0.78 2.66
C GLU A 225 21.87 0.28 2.58
N GLN A 226 21.63 1.41 1.93
CA GLN A 226 22.57 2.54 1.84
C GLN A 226 22.62 3.36 3.14
N GLU A 227 21.55 3.39 3.92
CA GLU A 227 21.50 4.00 5.27
C GLU A 227 22.27 3.20 6.34
N ARG A 228 22.95 2.11 5.96
CA ARG A 228 23.63 1.21 6.89
C ARG A 228 24.82 1.84 7.61
#